data_AF-A0A7G1QBA3-F1
#
_entry.id   AF-A0A7G1QBA3-F1
#
_cell.length_a   1.000
_cell.length_b   1.000
_cell.length_c   1.000
_cell.angle_alpha   90.00
_cell.angle_beta   90.00
_cell.angle_gamma   90.00
#
_symmetry.space_group_name_H-M   'P 1'
#
loop_
_entity.id
_entity.type
_entity.pdbx_description
1 polymer ?
#
loop_
_entity_poly.entity_id
_entity_poly.type
_entity_poly.pdbx_seq_one_letter_code
_entity_poly.pdbx_strand_id
1 'polypeptide(L)'
;MDNFISTEIDEQGLPHHTLSGPRMVHYSENDVIDVTTPYIVFYQKDISPKWSAISERGLTKGNSDRIFLIGKVVIHQLDENGIEMDDMTIFTRNVRIELEKKYAETSQPTTMLSPSGRTDSVGARLYFNEDRVELISQVKGDYVSTGKP
;
A
#
# COMPACT_ATOMS: atom_id res chain seq x y z
N MET A 1 -0.10 15.86 -15.86
CA MET A 1 1.31 15.42 -15.89
C MET A 1 1.33 13.95 -16.25
N ASP A 2 2.17 13.53 -17.20
CA ASP A 2 2.29 12.14 -17.61
C ASP A 2 3.62 11.56 -17.11
N ASN A 3 3.67 10.24 -16.83
CA ASN A 3 4.81 9.49 -16.30
C ASN A 3 5.53 10.20 -15.15
N PHE A 4 4.78 10.50 -14.09
CA PHE A 4 5.31 11.28 -12.97
C PHE A 4 5.89 10.37 -11.89
N ILE A 5 6.85 10.92 -11.15
CA ILE A 5 7.35 10.40 -9.89
C ILE A 5 7.40 11.59 -8.94
N SER A 6 6.85 11.42 -7.75
CA SER A 6 6.89 12.37 -6.64
C SER A 6 7.50 11.66 -5.44
N THR A 7 8.43 12.33 -4.77
CA THR A 7 9.10 11.83 -3.57
C THR A 7 8.81 12.81 -2.45
N GLU A 8 8.20 12.32 -1.38
CA GLU A 8 8.09 13.07 -0.13
C GLU A 8 9.29 12.70 0.75
N ILE A 9 9.88 13.70 1.39
CA ILE A 9 11.02 13.54 2.30
C ILE A 9 10.59 13.89 3.72
N ASP A 10 11.18 13.24 4.70
CA ASP A 10 10.98 13.57 6.10
C ASP A 10 11.78 14.80 6.55
N GLU A 11 11.63 15.21 7.81
CA GLU A 11 12.35 16.35 8.40
C GLU A 11 13.88 16.18 8.41
N GLN A 12 14.38 14.96 8.24
CA GLN A 12 15.81 14.65 8.15
C GLN A 12 16.33 14.67 6.71
N GLY A 13 15.45 14.92 5.73
CA GLY A 13 15.77 14.92 4.30
C GLY A 13 15.86 13.52 3.70
N LEU A 14 15.35 12.50 4.39
CA LEU A 14 15.34 11.12 3.91
C LEU A 14 14.02 10.81 3.20
N PRO A 15 14.01 9.89 2.21
CA PRO A 15 12.79 9.50 1.52
C PRO A 15 11.76 8.93 2.50
N HIS A 16 10.59 9.54 2.58
CA HIS A 16 9.49 9.06 3.39
C HIS A 16 8.64 8.05 2.61
N HIS A 17 8.20 8.47 1.41
CA HIS A 17 7.51 7.65 0.43
C HIS A 17 7.70 8.20 -0.98
N THR A 18 7.50 7.36 -2.00
CA THR A 18 7.33 7.80 -3.39
C THR A 18 5.93 7.48 -3.88
N LEU A 19 5.39 8.35 -4.74
CA LEU A 19 4.17 8.13 -5.50
C LEU A 19 4.50 8.33 -6.98
N SER A 20 4.19 7.33 -7.79
CA SER A 20 4.37 7.40 -9.24
C SER A 20 3.16 6.86 -9.99
N GLY A 21 3.08 7.17 -11.28
CA GLY A 21 2.03 6.62 -12.14
C GLY A 21 2.06 7.20 -13.55
N PRO A 22 1.34 6.57 -14.51
CA PRO A 22 1.30 7.02 -15.89
C PRO A 22 0.72 8.43 -16.08
N ARG A 23 -0.22 8.84 -15.22
CA ARG A 23 -0.89 10.13 -15.37
C ARG A 23 -1.42 10.66 -14.05
N MET A 24 -1.19 11.95 -13.81
CA MET A 24 -1.76 12.75 -12.73
C MET A 24 -2.50 13.96 -13.30
N VAL A 25 -3.72 14.20 -12.82
CA VAL A 25 -4.55 15.36 -13.18
C VAL A 25 -5.01 16.06 -11.90
N HIS A 26 -4.73 17.36 -11.79
CA HIS A 26 -5.25 18.20 -10.71
C HIS A 26 -6.46 18.98 -11.20
N TYR A 27 -7.61 18.77 -10.56
CA TYR A 27 -8.85 19.49 -10.80
C TYR A 27 -8.98 20.63 -9.79
N SER A 28 -8.70 21.86 -10.22
CA SER A 28 -8.66 23.02 -9.33
C SER A 28 -10.03 23.41 -8.74
N GLU A 29 -11.14 23.00 -9.36
CA GLU A 29 -12.50 23.33 -8.90
C GLU A 29 -12.83 22.76 -7.51
N ASN A 30 -12.31 21.58 -7.21
CA ASN A 30 -12.57 20.85 -5.96
C ASN A 30 -11.28 20.40 -5.25
N ASP A 31 -10.14 20.88 -5.75
CA ASP A 31 -8.79 20.56 -5.29
C ASP A 31 -8.53 19.05 -5.24
N VAL A 32 -9.02 18.30 -6.24
CA VAL A 32 -8.81 16.85 -6.32
C VAL A 32 -7.67 16.54 -7.27
N ILE A 33 -6.75 15.70 -6.83
CA ILE A 33 -5.71 15.11 -7.68
C ILE A 33 -6.12 13.66 -7.96
N ASP A 34 -6.21 13.34 -9.24
CA ASP A 34 -6.52 12.02 -9.77
C ASP A 34 -5.28 11.41 -10.40
N VAL A 35 -4.95 10.21 -9.96
CA VAL A 35 -3.79 9.46 -10.41
C VAL A 35 -4.25 8.17 -11.05
N THR A 36 -3.89 7.94 -12.30
CA THR A 36 -4.08 6.66 -12.98
C THR A 36 -3.00 5.70 -12.51
N THR A 37 -3.38 4.46 -12.19
CA THR A 37 -2.48 3.39 -11.72
C THR A 37 -1.40 3.86 -10.74
N PRO A 38 -1.79 4.43 -9.57
CA PRO A 38 -0.81 4.91 -8.60
C PRO A 38 0.02 3.74 -8.08
N TYR A 39 1.33 3.93 -8.02
CA TYR A 39 2.29 3.04 -7.38
C TYR A 39 3.00 3.81 -6.27
N ILE A 40 2.78 3.38 -5.01
CA ILE A 40 3.35 3.99 -3.81
C ILE A 40 4.43 3.07 -3.28
N VAL A 41 5.58 3.61 -2.88
CA VAL A 41 6.62 2.89 -2.13
C VAL A 41 6.86 3.57 -0.80
N PHE A 42 6.82 2.82 0.29
CA PHE A 42 7.17 3.29 1.64
C PHE A 42 8.56 2.81 2.04
N TYR A 43 9.35 3.73 2.59
CA TYR A 43 10.72 3.47 3.04
C TYR A 43 10.79 3.29 4.56
N GLN A 44 11.74 2.48 5.03
CA GLN A 44 12.08 2.35 6.44
C GLN A 44 13.10 3.41 6.86
N LYS A 45 13.43 3.46 8.16
CA LYS A 45 14.37 4.45 8.72
C LYS A 45 15.78 4.38 8.13
N ASP A 46 16.19 3.22 7.64
CA ASP A 46 17.47 2.99 6.96
C ASP A 46 17.41 3.30 5.45
N ILE A 47 16.31 3.92 4.99
CA ILE A 47 16.07 4.29 3.59
C ILE A 47 15.83 3.06 2.70
N SER A 48 15.68 1.86 3.26
CA SER A 48 15.30 0.68 2.48
C SER A 48 13.81 0.74 2.09
N PRO A 49 13.45 0.48 0.82
CA PRO A 49 12.06 0.28 0.45
C PRO A 49 11.54 -0.99 1.13
N LYS A 50 10.31 -0.97 1.63
CA LYS A 50 9.76 -2.13 2.36
C LYS A 50 8.36 -2.54 1.97
N TRP A 51 7.55 -1.57 1.56
CA TRP A 51 6.17 -1.82 1.15
C TRP A 51 5.88 -1.08 -0.13
N SER A 52 5.19 -1.74 -1.06
CA SER A 52 4.53 -1.07 -2.18
C SER A 52 3.01 -1.22 -2.12
N ALA A 53 2.31 -0.25 -2.69
CA ALA A 53 0.87 -0.33 -2.91
C ALA A 53 0.55 0.14 -4.33
N ILE A 54 -0.13 -0.70 -5.10
CA ILE A 54 -0.60 -0.39 -6.45
C ILE A 54 -2.13 -0.49 -6.51
N SER A 55 -2.77 0.40 -7.28
CA SER A 55 -4.20 0.29 -7.54
C SER A 55 -4.59 0.71 -8.95
N GLU A 56 -5.88 0.59 -9.28
CA GLU A 56 -6.41 1.02 -10.59
C GLU A 56 -6.49 2.56 -10.70
N ARG A 57 -6.80 3.26 -9.59
CA ARG A 57 -6.91 4.73 -9.55
C ARG A 57 -6.66 5.26 -8.14
N GLY A 58 -5.97 6.39 -8.02
CA GLY A 58 -5.73 7.09 -6.75
C GLY A 58 -6.42 8.45 -6.74
N LEU A 59 -7.09 8.80 -5.64
CA LEU A 59 -7.63 10.14 -5.41
C LEU A 59 -7.03 10.73 -4.14
N THR A 60 -6.48 11.94 -4.24
CA THR A 60 -6.10 12.77 -3.08
C THR A 60 -6.71 14.16 -3.22
N LYS A 61 -6.77 14.91 -2.12
CA LYS A 61 -7.23 16.30 -2.11
C LYS A 61 -6.04 17.22 -1.84
N GLY A 62 -5.68 18.10 -2.77
CA GLY A 62 -4.58 19.07 -2.60
C GLY A 62 -3.33 18.45 -1.97
N ASN A 63 -2.79 19.13 -0.95
CA ASN A 63 -1.67 18.65 -0.12
C ASN A 63 -2.15 17.79 1.07
N SER A 64 -3.22 17.01 0.91
CA SER A 64 -3.70 16.11 1.95
C SER A 64 -2.74 14.95 2.12
N ASP A 65 -2.50 14.60 3.38
CA ASP A 65 -1.83 13.37 3.83
C ASP A 65 -2.66 12.08 3.56
N ARG A 66 -3.62 12.13 2.61
CA ARG A 66 -4.56 11.03 2.42
C ARG A 66 -4.78 10.75 0.96
N ILE A 67 -4.54 9.50 0.58
CA ILE A 67 -4.87 9.00 -0.74
C ILE A 67 -5.86 7.84 -0.62
N PHE A 68 -6.88 7.85 -1.48
CA PHE A 68 -7.83 6.77 -1.65
C PHE A 68 -7.45 5.98 -2.88
N LEU A 69 -7.03 4.74 -2.68
CA LEU A 69 -6.77 3.78 -3.74
C LEU A 69 -8.07 3.06 -4.08
N ILE A 70 -8.58 3.29 -5.29
CA ILE A 70 -9.90 2.85 -5.75
C ILE A 70 -9.73 1.66 -6.69
N GLY A 71 -10.66 0.71 -6.58
CA GLY A 71 -10.65 -0.48 -7.42
C GLY A 71 -9.83 -1.59 -6.79
N LYS A 72 -9.17 -2.41 -7.62
CA LYS A 72 -8.23 -3.43 -7.13
C LYS A 72 -7.04 -2.76 -6.49
N VAL A 73 -6.64 -3.26 -5.33
CA VAL A 73 -5.42 -2.82 -4.63
C VAL A 73 -4.58 -4.06 -4.33
N VAL A 74 -3.30 -3.98 -4.66
CA VAL A 74 -2.30 -4.99 -4.30
C VAL A 74 -1.22 -4.31 -3.50
N ILE A 75 -0.87 -4.90 -2.35
CA ILE A 75 0.16 -4.40 -1.46
C ILE A 75 1.21 -5.51 -1.35
N HIS A 76 2.46 -5.18 -1.62
CA HIS A 76 3.58 -6.13 -1.59
C HIS A 76 4.62 -5.70 -0.55
N GLN A 77 5.23 -6.70 0.08
CA GLN A 77 6.49 -6.49 0.76
C GLN A 77 7.63 -6.44 -0.27
N LEU A 78 8.58 -5.55 -0.06
CA LEU A 78 9.76 -5.36 -0.92
C LEU A 78 11.03 -5.80 -0.18
N ASP A 79 12.02 -6.24 -0.96
CA ASP A 79 13.39 -6.42 -0.48
C ASP A 79 14.16 -5.08 -0.43
N GLU A 80 15.41 -5.11 0.03
CA GLU A 80 16.27 -3.92 0.13
C GLU A 80 16.55 -3.23 -1.22
N ASN A 81 16.35 -3.92 -2.34
CA ASN A 81 16.52 -3.40 -3.69
C ASN A 81 15.20 -2.91 -4.30
N GLY A 82 14.09 -3.00 -3.56
CA GLY A 82 12.77 -2.61 -4.03
C GLY A 82 12.10 -3.65 -4.94
N ILE A 83 12.55 -4.90 -4.91
CA ILE A 83 11.97 -6.02 -5.65
C ILE A 83 10.85 -6.62 -4.82
N GLU A 84 9.70 -6.90 -5.46
CA GLU A 84 8.56 -7.55 -4.82
C GLU A 84 8.94 -8.94 -4.32
N MET A 85 8.66 -9.21 -3.05
CA MET A 85 8.88 -10.50 -2.42
C MET A 85 7.58 -11.30 -2.37
N ASP A 86 7.66 -12.60 -2.60
CA ASP A 86 6.54 -13.53 -2.38
C ASP A 86 6.27 -13.81 -0.88
N ASP A 87 7.02 -13.16 0.01
CA ASP A 87 6.90 -13.31 1.47
C ASP A 87 5.60 -12.69 2.00
N MET A 88 5.12 -11.58 1.44
CA MET A 88 3.82 -11.06 1.88
C MET A 88 3.12 -10.23 0.81
N THR A 89 1.95 -10.72 0.39
CA THR A 89 1.10 -10.06 -0.60
C THR A 89 -0.32 -9.93 -0.08
N ILE A 90 -0.87 -8.73 -0.14
CA ILE A 90 -2.25 -8.44 0.24
C ILE A 90 -3.04 -8.00 -0.98
N PHE A 91 -4.12 -8.72 -1.25
CA PHE A 91 -5.12 -8.39 -2.26
C PHE A 91 -6.38 -7.87 -1.59
N THR A 92 -6.83 -6.68 -2.00
CA THR A 92 -8.07 -6.10 -1.51
C THR A 92 -8.62 -5.09 -2.53
N ARG A 93 -9.58 -4.27 -2.10
CA ARG A 93 -10.14 -3.18 -2.88
C ARG A 93 -10.34 -1.95 -2.01
N ASN A 94 -10.42 -0.78 -2.64
CA ASN A 94 -10.82 0.48 -2.01
C ASN A 94 -10.12 0.74 -0.66
N VAL A 95 -8.83 1.12 -0.71
CA VAL A 95 -7.99 1.32 0.47
C VAL A 95 -7.82 2.82 0.75
N ARG A 96 -7.96 3.23 2.01
CA ARG A 96 -7.60 4.56 2.47
C ARG A 96 -6.20 4.51 3.08
N ILE A 97 -5.31 5.37 2.61
CA ILE A 97 -3.93 5.47 3.13
C ILE A 97 -3.75 6.85 3.78
N GLU A 98 -3.14 6.87 4.97
CA GLU A 98 -2.57 8.04 5.63
C GLU A 98 -1.05 7.98 5.44
N LEU A 99 -0.49 8.83 4.57
CA LEU A 99 0.87 8.69 4.02
C LEU A 99 1.93 8.92 5.11
N GLU A 100 1.84 10.02 5.84
CA GLU A 100 2.70 10.45 6.96
C GLU A 100 2.68 9.43 8.10
N LYS A 101 1.51 8.87 8.39
CA LYS A 101 1.40 7.80 9.41
C LYS A 101 1.85 6.44 8.91
N LYS A 102 2.08 6.29 7.60
CA LYS A 102 2.35 5.01 6.96
C LYS A 102 1.34 3.96 7.38
N TYR A 103 0.06 4.34 7.27
CA TYR A 103 -1.08 3.55 7.69
C TYR A 103 -2.04 3.35 6.53
N ALA A 104 -2.58 2.15 6.38
CA ALA A 104 -3.62 1.85 5.42
C ALA A 104 -4.77 1.07 6.05
N GLU A 105 -5.99 1.31 5.57
CA GLU A 105 -7.15 0.54 6.00
C GLU A 105 -8.16 0.31 4.88
N THR A 106 -8.91 -0.78 5.04
CA THR A 106 -10.04 -1.12 4.19
C THR A 106 -11.08 -1.88 4.99
N SER A 107 -12.34 -1.76 4.58
CA SER A 107 -13.45 -2.59 5.05
C SER A 107 -13.84 -3.67 4.03
N GLN A 108 -13.12 -3.78 2.91
CA GLN A 108 -13.40 -4.73 1.84
C GLN A 108 -12.87 -6.13 2.17
N PRO A 109 -13.34 -7.17 1.46
CA PRO A 109 -12.71 -8.49 1.50
C PRO A 109 -11.22 -8.39 1.19
N THR A 110 -10.41 -9.02 2.02
CA THR A 110 -8.95 -8.99 1.96
C THR A 110 -8.42 -10.40 1.98
N THR A 111 -7.51 -10.71 1.05
CA THR A 111 -6.72 -11.94 1.05
C THR A 111 -5.28 -11.57 1.30
N MET A 112 -4.66 -12.19 2.30
CA MET A 112 -3.24 -12.11 2.57
C MET A 112 -2.58 -13.46 2.23
N LEU A 113 -1.51 -13.41 1.45
CA LEU A 113 -0.62 -14.55 1.20
C LEU A 113 0.69 -14.29 1.93
N SER A 114 1.18 -15.29 2.65
CA SER A 114 2.46 -15.29 3.37
C SER A 114 3.07 -16.69 3.35
N PRO A 115 4.31 -16.93 3.86
CA PRO A 115 4.91 -18.26 3.83
C PRO A 115 4.15 -19.24 4.74
N SER A 116 3.42 -18.71 5.72
CA SER A 116 2.52 -19.46 6.60
C SER A 116 1.22 -19.92 5.91
N GLY A 117 0.86 -19.36 4.77
CA GLY A 117 -0.31 -19.76 4.00
C GLY A 117 -1.19 -18.59 3.56
N ARG A 118 -2.45 -18.90 3.24
CA ARG A 118 -3.45 -17.93 2.79
C ARG A 118 -4.36 -17.58 3.96
N THR A 119 -4.60 -16.30 4.18
CA THR A 119 -5.60 -15.83 5.15
C THR A 119 -6.58 -14.88 4.48
N ASP A 120 -7.87 -15.16 4.59
CA ASP A 120 -8.97 -14.32 4.11
C ASP A 120 -9.64 -13.61 5.28
N SER A 121 -10.04 -12.35 5.09
CA SER A 121 -10.80 -11.55 6.07
C SER A 121 -11.75 -10.58 5.38
N VAL A 122 -12.64 -9.97 6.16
CA VAL A 122 -13.35 -8.75 5.79
C VAL A 122 -12.77 -7.59 6.59
N GLY A 123 -12.12 -6.69 5.85
CA GLY A 123 -11.39 -5.55 6.36
C GLY A 123 -9.98 -5.89 6.83
N ALA A 124 -9.10 -4.89 6.72
CA ALA A 124 -7.72 -4.96 7.16
C ALA A 124 -7.21 -3.57 7.57
N ARG A 125 -6.24 -3.55 8.49
CA ARG A 125 -5.41 -2.38 8.81
C ARG A 125 -3.95 -2.76 8.65
N LEU A 126 -3.17 -1.88 8.05
CA LEU A 126 -1.75 -2.07 7.81
C LEU A 126 -0.99 -0.91 8.45
N TYR A 127 0.06 -1.24 9.20
CA TYR A 127 0.95 -0.31 9.86
C TYR A 127 2.35 -0.54 9.28
N PHE A 128 2.70 0.17 8.20
CA PHE A 128 3.92 -0.13 7.44
C PHE A 128 5.21 0.15 8.25
N ASN A 129 5.17 1.08 9.21
CA ASN A 129 6.28 1.33 10.13
C ASN A 129 6.54 0.20 11.13
N GLU A 130 5.53 -0.62 11.40
CA GLU A 130 5.57 -1.69 12.41
C GLU A 130 5.62 -3.08 11.76
N ASP A 131 5.63 -3.15 10.42
CA ASP A 131 5.43 -4.37 9.65
C ASP A 131 4.23 -5.21 10.15
N ARG A 132 3.17 -4.51 10.61
CA ARG A 132 2.00 -5.14 11.23
C ARG A 132 0.78 -5.06 10.32
N VAL A 133 0.12 -6.20 10.16
CA VAL A 133 -1.19 -6.32 9.50
C VAL A 133 -2.21 -6.86 10.50
N GLU A 134 -3.33 -6.16 10.63
CA GLU A 134 -4.47 -6.58 11.43
C GLU A 134 -5.64 -6.90 10.51
N LEU A 135 -6.09 -8.16 10.54
CA LEU A 135 -7.28 -8.61 9.83
C LEU A 135 -8.49 -8.50 10.76
N ILE A 136 -9.53 -7.80 10.31
CA ILE A 136 -10.55 -7.26 11.23
C ILE A 136 -11.63 -8.31 11.58
N SER A 137 -12.23 -8.96 10.59
CA SER A 137 -13.38 -9.85 10.82
C SER A 137 -13.47 -10.99 9.81
N GLN A 138 -14.27 -12.02 10.15
CA GLN A 138 -14.48 -13.22 9.31
C GLN A 138 -13.18 -13.90 8.86
N VAL A 139 -12.19 -13.92 9.76
CA VAL A 139 -10.85 -14.42 9.44
C VAL A 139 -10.88 -15.94 9.23
N LYS A 140 -10.48 -16.39 8.04
CA LYS A 140 -10.33 -17.81 7.67
C LYS A 140 -8.92 -18.03 7.12
N GLY A 141 -8.13 -18.87 7.76
CA GLY A 141 -6.78 -19.21 7.31
C GLY A 141 -6.71 -20.63 6.77
N ASP A 142 -6.18 -20.79 5.55
CA ASP A 142 -5.77 -22.07 4.99
C ASP A 142 -4.24 -22.19 5.15
N TYR A 143 -3.84 -22.98 6.14
CA TYR A 143 -2.42 -23.25 6.41
C TYR A 143 -1.93 -24.41 5.54
N VAL A 144 -0.82 -24.19 4.85
CA VAL A 144 -0.09 -25.29 4.22
C VAL A 144 0.73 -25.97 5.32
N SER A 145 0.21 -27.07 5.86
CA SER A 145 1.01 -27.93 6.73
C SER A 145 2.09 -28.57 5.88
N THR A 146 3.31 -28.05 5.93
CA THR A 146 4.49 -28.82 5.51
C THR A 146 4.71 -29.90 6.56
N GLY A 147 4.00 -31.02 6.41
CA GLY A 147 4.36 -32.28 7.04
C GLY A 147 5.73 -32.66 6.54
N LYS A 148 6.76 -32.43 7.36
CA LYS A 148 8.11 -32.92 7.09
C LYS A 148 8.14 -34.41 7.49
N PRO A 149 8.58 -35.32 6.61
CA PRO A 149 8.72 -36.74 6.93
C PRO A 149 9.83 -37.02 7.95
#